data_AF-A0A1M4VF02-F1
#
_entry.id   AF-A0A1M4VF02-F1
#
_cell.length_a   1.000
_cell.length_b   1.000
_cell.length_c   1.000
_cell.angle_alpha   90.00
_cell.angle_beta   90.00
_cell.angle_gamma   90.00
#
_symmetry.space_group_name_H-M   'P 1'
#
loop_
_entity.id
_entity.type
_entity.pdbx_description
1 polymer ?
#
loop_
_entity_poly.entity_id
_entity_poly.type
_entity_poly.pdbx_seq_one_letter_code
_entity_poly.pdbx_strand_id
1 'polypeptide(L)'
;MNTYQFSFEKLEVWQLSRTLAVDIYKRTQSFPPEEKYSLISQIRRSALSVSANITEGTTRASAKDQAHFTTIAFGSLMELFNHLVIANDLGYINEDEVCKYREKIQTLSVKLSNLKASQIKRIGVLSLLWLILFASHIHQPLQPFNHIQPF
;
A
#
# COMPACT_ATOMS: atom_id res chain seq x y z
N MET A 1 -23.97 13.59 -12.06
CA MET A 1 -22.72 14.38 -12.12
C MET A 1 -21.58 13.41 -12.35
N ASN A 2 -20.75 13.62 -13.37
CA ASN A 2 -19.55 12.80 -13.58
C ASN A 2 -18.44 13.37 -12.70
N THR A 3 -18.33 12.87 -11.48
CA THR A 3 -17.37 13.35 -10.49
C THR A 3 -15.98 12.84 -10.86
N TYR A 4 -14.96 13.71 -10.76
CA TYR A 4 -13.57 13.30 -10.94
C TYR A 4 -13.21 12.19 -9.95
N GLN A 5 -12.69 11.07 -10.47
CA GLN A 5 -12.26 9.92 -9.68
C GLN A 5 -10.74 9.95 -9.50
N PHE A 6 -10.27 9.91 -8.26
CA PHE A 6 -8.85 9.85 -7.94
C PHE A 6 -8.25 8.49 -8.32
N SER A 7 -6.95 8.46 -8.61
CA SER A 7 -6.26 7.24 -9.07
C SER A 7 -6.32 6.09 -8.07
N PHE A 8 -6.21 6.38 -6.77
CA PHE A 8 -6.28 5.38 -5.71
C PHE A 8 -7.67 4.72 -5.60
N GLU A 9 -8.75 5.43 -5.97
CA GLU A 9 -10.12 4.89 -5.91
C GLU A 9 -10.34 3.76 -6.92
N LYS A 10 -9.49 3.68 -7.94
CA LYS A 10 -9.49 2.60 -8.95
C LYS A 10 -8.79 1.33 -8.46
N LEU A 11 -8.03 1.41 -7.36
CA LEU A 11 -7.31 0.26 -6.82
C LEU A 11 -8.28 -0.64 -6.04
N GLU A 12 -8.46 -1.87 -6.49
CA GLU A 12 -9.29 -2.87 -5.79
C GLU A 12 -8.81 -3.09 -4.35
N VAL A 13 -7.49 -3.10 -4.12
CA VAL A 13 -6.90 -3.23 -2.78
C VAL A 13 -7.31 -2.08 -1.85
N TRP A 14 -7.45 -0.86 -2.39
CA TRP A 14 -7.98 0.27 -1.63
C TRP A 14 -9.46 0.08 -1.30
N GLN A 15 -10.28 -0.30 -2.30
CA GLN A 15 -11.71 -0.52 -2.12
C GLN A 15 -12.00 -1.57 -1.05
N LEU A 16 -11.28 -2.70 -1.09
CA LEU A 16 -11.39 -3.77 -0.09
C LEU A 16 -10.94 -3.30 1.29
N SER A 17 -9.85 -2.52 1.38
CA SER A 17 -9.37 -1.99 2.67
C SER A 17 -10.37 -1.00 3.29
N ARG A 18 -11.02 -0.17 2.48
CA ARG A 18 -12.08 0.74 2.91
C ARG A 18 -13.30 -0.02 3.43
N THR A 19 -13.73 -1.05 2.71
CA THR A 19 -14.84 -1.91 3.15
C THR A 19 -14.51 -2.61 4.47
N LEU A 20 -13.30 -3.16 4.61
CA LEU A 20 -12.84 -3.78 5.86
C LEU A 20 -12.87 -2.77 7.02
N ALA A 21 -12.40 -1.53 6.81
CA ALA A 21 -12.43 -0.51 7.85
C ALA A 21 -13.86 -0.21 8.32
N VAL A 22 -14.82 -0.08 7.41
CA VAL A 22 -16.23 0.13 7.75
C VAL A 22 -16.81 -1.06 8.53
N ASP A 23 -16.51 -2.29 8.10
CA ASP A 23 -16.96 -3.50 8.79
C ASP A 23 -16.42 -3.56 10.23
N ILE A 24 -15.14 -3.21 10.42
CA ILE A 24 -14.50 -3.16 11.74
C ILE A 24 -15.13 -2.10 12.64
N TYR A 25 -15.49 -0.94 12.09
CA TYR A 25 -16.22 0.08 12.84
C TYR A 25 -17.57 -0.43 13.33
N LYS A 26 -18.32 -1.14 12.48
CA LYS A 26 -19.61 -1.74 12.85
C LYS A 26 -19.42 -2.85 13.88
N ARG A 27 -18.44 -3.74 13.70
CA ARG A 27 -18.19 -4.87 14.60
C ARG A 27 -17.84 -4.40 16.02
N THR A 28 -16.93 -3.43 16.12
CA THR A 28 -16.48 -2.91 17.41
C THR A 28 -17.54 -2.08 18.16
N GLN A 29 -18.76 -1.89 17.62
CA GLN A 29 -19.85 -1.25 18.35
C GLN A 29 -20.40 -2.11 19.49
N SER A 30 -20.30 -3.44 19.39
CA SER A 30 -20.76 -4.35 20.44
C SER A 30 -19.69 -4.71 21.46
N PHE A 31 -18.49 -4.10 21.37
CA PHE A 31 -17.43 -4.33 22.34
C PHE A 31 -17.73 -3.54 23.62
N PRO A 32 -17.16 -3.92 24.77
CA PRO A 32 -17.39 -3.20 26.02
C PRO A 32 -17.01 -1.70 25.90
N PRO A 33 -17.85 -0.77 26.38
CA PRO A 33 -17.62 0.67 26.21
C PRO A 33 -16.34 1.18 26.89
N GLU A 34 -15.86 0.51 27.94
CA GLU A 34 -14.58 0.79 28.61
C GLU A 34 -13.37 0.62 27.67
N GLU A 35 -13.46 -0.21 26.64
CA GLU A 35 -12.40 -0.41 25.65
C GLU A 35 -12.32 0.70 24.59
N LYS A 36 -13.22 1.71 24.65
CA LYS A 36 -13.33 2.79 23.65
C LYS A 36 -12.00 3.48 23.36
N TYR A 37 -11.22 3.78 24.39
CA TYR A 37 -9.91 4.44 24.27
C TYR A 37 -8.73 3.45 24.39
N SER A 38 -9.02 2.17 24.55
CA SER A 38 -8.06 1.06 24.60
C SER A 38 -8.19 0.26 23.30
N LEU A 39 -8.63 -1.00 23.34
CA LEU A 39 -8.58 -1.93 22.22
C LEU A 39 -9.42 -1.47 21.01
N ILE A 40 -10.61 -0.91 21.25
CA ILE A 40 -11.48 -0.40 20.16
C ILE A 40 -10.76 0.68 19.35
N SER A 41 -10.05 1.59 20.03
CA SER A 41 -9.32 2.67 19.37
C SER A 41 -8.16 2.14 18.51
N GLN A 42 -7.46 1.11 18.99
CA GLN A 42 -6.32 0.52 18.27
C GLN A 42 -6.79 -0.25 17.04
N ILE A 43 -7.82 -1.09 17.19
CA ILE A 43 -8.46 -1.83 16.09
C ILE A 43 -8.91 -0.87 14.98
N ARG A 44 -9.66 0.17 15.33
CA ARG A 44 -10.18 1.14 14.34
C ARG A 44 -9.08 1.92 13.65
N ARG A 45 -8.04 2.34 14.38
CA ARG A 45 -6.89 3.04 13.80
C ARG A 45 -6.09 2.15 12.85
N SER A 46 -5.78 0.91 13.25
CA SER A 46 -5.08 -0.03 12.38
C SER A 46 -5.86 -0.28 11.08
N ALA A 47 -7.19 -0.47 11.16
CA ALA A 47 -8.03 -0.66 9.97
C ALA A 47 -8.07 0.55 9.04
N LEU A 48 -8.27 1.76 9.57
CA LEU A 48 -8.24 2.99 8.77
C LEU A 48 -6.88 3.23 8.12
N SER A 49 -5.81 2.97 8.87
CA SER A 49 -4.41 3.16 8.44
C SER A 49 -4.09 2.39 7.16
N VAL A 50 -4.67 1.20 6.94
CA VAL A 50 -4.45 0.43 5.70
C VAL A 50 -4.86 1.25 4.47
N SER A 51 -6.10 1.75 4.45
CA SER A 51 -6.63 2.52 3.31
C SER A 51 -5.95 3.89 3.17
N ALA A 52 -5.61 4.54 4.29
CA ALA A 52 -4.91 5.82 4.31
C ALA A 52 -3.51 5.69 3.70
N ASN A 53 -2.74 4.67 4.11
CA ASN A 53 -1.40 4.43 3.56
C ASN A 53 -1.43 4.02 2.08
N ILE A 54 -2.43 3.26 1.62
CA ILE A 54 -2.58 2.98 0.18
C ILE A 54 -2.83 4.29 -0.60
N THR A 55 -3.69 5.16 -0.06
CA THR A 55 -4.00 6.47 -0.67
C THR A 55 -2.73 7.32 -0.74
N GLU A 56 -2.07 7.52 0.40
CA GLU A 56 -0.86 8.32 0.52
C GLU A 56 0.25 7.77 -0.37
N GLY A 57 0.47 6.46 -0.34
CA GLY A 57 1.41 5.76 -1.21
C GLY A 57 1.12 6.06 -2.69
N THR A 58 -0.12 5.88 -3.15
CA THR A 58 -0.50 6.09 -4.56
C THR A 58 -0.25 7.52 -5.04
N THR A 59 -0.29 8.50 -4.14
CA THR A 59 0.01 9.91 -4.46
C THR A 59 1.52 10.24 -4.53
N ARG A 60 2.40 9.32 -4.12
CA ARG A 60 3.85 9.56 -4.15
C ARG A 60 4.41 9.48 -5.57
N ALA A 61 5.37 10.36 -5.86
CA ALA A 61 6.00 10.45 -7.17
C ALA A 61 6.88 9.24 -7.49
N SER A 62 7.68 8.77 -6.52
CA SER A 62 8.62 7.68 -6.74
C SER A 62 8.00 6.31 -6.46
N ALA A 63 8.35 5.31 -7.26
CA ALA A 63 7.90 3.94 -7.04
C ALA A 63 8.45 3.34 -5.73
N LYS A 64 9.60 3.83 -5.25
CA LYS A 64 10.19 3.46 -3.96
C LYS A 64 9.32 3.93 -2.79
N ASP A 65 8.91 5.20 -2.81
CA ASP A 65 8.05 5.74 -1.75
C ASP A 65 6.67 5.09 -1.78
N GLN A 66 6.11 4.87 -2.97
CA GLN A 66 4.89 4.09 -3.15
C GLN A 66 4.98 2.72 -2.43
N ALA A 67 6.07 1.97 -2.67
CA ALA A 67 6.30 0.67 -2.03
C ALA A 67 6.53 0.74 -0.51
N HIS A 68 7.11 1.83 -0.02
CA HIS A 68 7.28 2.08 1.41
C HIS A 68 5.92 2.23 2.11
N PHE A 69 5.03 3.08 1.58
CA PHE A 69 3.67 3.23 2.10
C PHE A 69 2.85 1.94 2.01
N THR A 70 2.98 1.18 0.92
CA THR A 70 2.34 -0.16 0.83
C THR A 70 2.86 -1.11 1.91
N THR A 71 4.13 -1.00 2.32
CA THR A 71 4.70 -1.78 3.43
C THR A 71 4.10 -1.37 4.77
N ILE A 72 3.89 -0.07 5.01
CA ILE A 72 3.21 0.42 6.21
C ILE A 72 1.76 -0.07 6.24
N ALA A 73 1.04 0.00 5.12
CA ALA A 73 -0.33 -0.52 5.00
C ALA A 73 -0.41 -2.02 5.35
N PHE A 74 0.56 -2.81 4.91
CA PHE A 74 0.67 -4.22 5.27
C PHE A 74 0.91 -4.42 6.78
N GLY A 75 1.80 -3.63 7.37
CA GLY A 75 2.04 -3.63 8.82
C GLY A 75 0.76 -3.35 9.62
N SER A 76 0.04 -2.28 9.27
CA SER A 76 -1.25 -1.94 9.90
C SER A 76 -2.32 -3.03 9.73
N LEU A 77 -2.31 -3.76 8.60
CA LEU A 77 -3.21 -4.88 8.38
C LEU A 77 -2.90 -6.07 9.31
N MET A 78 -1.61 -6.34 9.57
CA MET A 78 -1.21 -7.39 10.53
C MET A 78 -1.48 -6.98 11.97
N GLU A 79 -1.28 -5.70 12.33
CA GLU A 79 -1.67 -5.17 13.64
C GLU A 79 -3.19 -5.29 13.87
N LEU A 80 -4.00 -4.95 12.86
CA LEU A 80 -5.45 -5.14 12.93
C LEU A 80 -5.78 -6.61 13.23
N PHE A 81 -5.15 -7.54 12.51
CA PHE A 81 -5.39 -8.96 12.71
C PHE A 81 -5.02 -9.42 14.12
N ASN A 82 -3.85 -8.99 14.61
CA ASN A 82 -3.40 -9.28 15.97
C ASN A 82 -4.41 -8.77 17.01
N HIS A 83 -4.91 -7.54 16.87
CA HIS A 83 -5.90 -7.01 17.80
C HIS A 83 -7.24 -7.75 17.76
N LEU A 84 -7.65 -8.31 16.61
CA LEU A 84 -8.84 -9.15 16.51
C LEU A 84 -8.66 -10.50 17.21
N VAL A 85 -7.45 -11.08 17.17
CA VAL A 85 -7.13 -12.29 17.94
C VAL A 85 -7.21 -11.98 19.44
N ILE A 86 -6.60 -10.89 19.89
CA ILE A 86 -6.69 -10.47 21.30
C ILE A 86 -8.14 -10.21 21.72
N ALA A 87 -8.95 -9.57 20.87
CA ALA A 87 -10.37 -9.35 21.15
C ALA A 87 -11.15 -10.67 21.31
N ASN A 88 -10.75 -11.73 20.60
CA ASN A 88 -11.35 -13.05 20.73
C ASN A 88 -10.94 -13.73 22.04
N ASP A 89 -9.66 -13.64 22.41
CA ASP A 89 -9.15 -14.17 23.68
C ASP A 89 -9.83 -13.49 24.89
N LEU A 90 -10.23 -12.23 24.74
CA LEU A 90 -11.02 -11.47 25.72
C LEU A 90 -12.54 -11.73 25.64
N GLY A 91 -13.01 -12.51 24.66
CA GLY A 91 -14.42 -12.85 24.48
C GLY A 91 -15.28 -11.74 23.87
N TYR A 92 -14.69 -10.72 23.25
CA TYR A 92 -15.43 -9.59 22.64
C TYR A 92 -15.92 -9.87 21.21
N ILE A 93 -15.31 -10.87 20.58
CA ILE A 93 -15.64 -11.38 19.25
C ILE A 93 -15.50 -12.91 19.29
N ASN A 94 -16.32 -13.64 18.55
CA ASN A 94 -16.23 -15.11 18.51
C ASN A 94 -15.32 -15.61 17.39
N GLU A 95 -14.95 -16.88 17.47
CA GLU A 95 -14.01 -17.51 16.54
C GLU A 95 -14.51 -17.50 15.09
N ASP A 96 -15.79 -17.75 14.85
CA ASP A 96 -16.39 -17.73 13.50
C ASP A 96 -16.26 -16.34 12.85
N GLU A 97 -16.46 -15.27 13.63
CA GLU A 97 -16.27 -13.90 13.16
C GLU A 97 -14.79 -13.61 12.89
N VAL A 98 -13.87 -14.04 13.76
CA VAL A 98 -12.43 -13.91 13.51
C VAL A 98 -12.01 -14.64 12.24
N CYS A 99 -12.53 -15.84 11.98
CA CYS A 99 -12.29 -16.59 10.75
C CYS A 99 -12.74 -15.82 9.51
N LYS A 100 -13.93 -15.19 9.54
CA LYS A 100 -14.41 -14.32 8.44
C LYS A 100 -13.49 -13.12 8.22
N TYR A 101 -13.00 -12.47 9.27
CA TYR A 101 -12.05 -11.37 9.14
C TYR A 101 -10.69 -11.84 8.65
N ARG A 102 -10.23 -13.01 9.06
CA ARG A 102 -8.98 -13.63 8.60
C ARG A 102 -8.99 -13.81 7.09
N GLU A 103 -10.08 -14.30 6.49
CA GLU A 103 -10.19 -14.46 5.03
C GLU A 103 -10.07 -13.13 4.28
N LYS A 104 -10.76 -12.08 4.77
CA LYS A 104 -10.66 -10.72 4.21
C LYS A 104 -9.24 -10.17 4.32
N ILE A 105 -8.62 -10.35 5.49
CA ILE A 105 -7.26 -9.91 5.79
C ILE A 105 -6.23 -10.65 4.93
N GLN A 106 -6.37 -11.97 4.75
CA GLN A 106 -5.51 -12.76 3.88
C GLN A 106 -5.63 -12.33 2.42
N THR A 107 -6.85 -12.05 1.95
CA THR A 107 -7.08 -11.52 0.61
C THR A 107 -6.37 -10.17 0.41
N LEU A 108 -6.50 -9.27 1.38
CA LEU A 108 -5.84 -7.97 1.36
C LEU A 108 -4.30 -8.08 1.45
N SER A 109 -3.78 -8.99 2.27
CA SER A 109 -2.33 -9.17 2.45
C SER A 109 -1.66 -9.62 1.14
N VAL A 110 -2.30 -10.53 0.41
CA VAL A 110 -1.86 -10.95 -0.93
C VAL A 110 -1.89 -9.78 -1.91
N LYS A 111 -2.99 -9.01 -1.95
CA LYS A 111 -3.12 -7.86 -2.87
C LYS A 111 -2.12 -6.76 -2.56
N LEU A 112 -1.86 -6.45 -1.28
CA LEU A 112 -0.83 -5.49 -0.86
C LEU A 112 0.56 -5.97 -1.25
N SER A 113 0.85 -7.27 -1.09
CA SER A 113 2.14 -7.86 -1.49
C SER A 113 2.35 -7.74 -3.00
N ASN A 114 1.31 -8.02 -3.80
CA ASN A 114 1.35 -7.87 -5.25
C ASN A 114 1.50 -6.41 -5.69
N LEU A 115 0.78 -5.48 -5.04
CA LEU A 115 0.94 -4.05 -5.30
C LEU A 115 2.38 -3.60 -5.02
N LYS A 116 2.94 -3.95 -3.87
CA LYS A 116 4.33 -3.65 -3.52
C LYS A 116 5.32 -4.22 -4.55
N ALA A 117 5.15 -5.49 -4.94
CA ALA A 117 6.01 -6.12 -5.93
C ALA A 117 5.96 -5.38 -7.28
N SER A 118 4.78 -4.94 -7.72
CA SER A 118 4.61 -4.15 -8.94
C SER A 118 5.29 -2.78 -8.87
N GLN A 119 5.23 -2.12 -7.72
CA GLN A 119 5.88 -0.83 -7.46
C GLN A 119 7.40 -1.00 -7.48
N ILE A 120 7.94 -2.03 -6.82
CA ILE A 120 9.38 -2.30 -6.83
C ILE A 120 9.88 -2.64 -8.24
N LYS A 121 9.15 -3.43 -9.02
CA LYS A 121 9.53 -3.78 -10.40
C LYS A 121 9.73 -2.54 -11.29
N ARG A 122 8.92 -1.50 -11.10
CA ARG A 122 9.05 -0.22 -11.83
C ARG A 122 10.38 0.49 -11.57
N ILE A 123 10.98 0.30 -10.40
CA ILE A 123 12.31 0.85 -10.07
C ILE A 123 13.37 0.20 -10.97
N GLY A 124 13.35 -1.12 -11.10
CA GLY A 124 14.31 -1.87 -11.92
C GLY A 124 14.19 -1.57 -13.41
N VAL A 125 12.97 -1.39 -13.93
CA VAL A 125 12.75 -1.03 -15.34
C VAL A 125 13.34 0.34 -15.68
N LEU A 126 13.18 1.34 -14.79
CA LEU A 126 13.77 2.66 -14.99
C LEU A 126 15.31 2.60 -15.02
N SER A 127 15.91 1.78 -14.15
CA SER A 127 17.37 1.56 -14.16
C SER A 127 17.85 0.94 -15.47
N LEU A 128 17.12 -0.03 -16.02
CA LEU A 128 17.51 -0.71 -17.26
C LEU A 128 17.36 0.19 -18.49
N LEU A 129 16.26 0.96 -18.58
CA LEU A 129 16.05 1.94 -19.66
C LEU A 129 17.13 3.01 -19.66
N TRP A 130 17.55 3.47 -18.49
CA TRP A 130 18.62 4.46 -18.37
C TRP A 130 19.95 3.92 -18.88
N LEU A 131 20.29 2.66 -18.58
CA LEU A 131 21.49 2.00 -19.11
C LEU A 131 21.46 1.88 -20.65
N ILE A 132 20.32 1.52 -21.23
CA ILE A 132 20.16 1.40 -22.69
C ILE A 132 20.31 2.76 -23.39
N LEU A 133 19.66 3.81 -22.86
CA LEU A 133 19.74 5.17 -23.42
C LEU A 133 21.12 5.81 -23.23
N PHE A 134 21.81 5.49 -22.14
CA PHE A 134 23.19 5.92 -21.94
C PHE A 134 24.12 5.19 -22.92
N ALA A 135 24.02 3.86 -23.04
CA ALA A 135 24.85 3.08 -23.96
C ALA A 135 24.72 3.52 -25.43
N SER A 136 23.52 3.95 -25.88
CA SER A 136 23.32 4.46 -27.24
C SER A 136 23.96 5.83 -27.49
N HIS A 137 24.24 6.64 -26.46
CA HIS A 137 24.96 7.90 -26.58
C HIS A 137 26.49 7.75 -26.63
N ILE A 138 27.05 6.63 -26.13
CA ILE A 138 28.50 6.37 -26.14
C ILE A 138 28.99 5.94 -27.54
N HIS A 139 28.09 5.66 -28.48
CA HIS A 139 28.42 5.27 -29.85
C HIS A 139 28.32 6.39 -30.89
N GLN A 140 28.27 7.66 -30.48
CA GLN A 140 28.53 8.74 -31.43
C GLN A 140 30.04 8.80 -31.73
N PRO A 141 30.48 8.58 -32.99
CA PRO A 141 31.89 8.71 -33.33
C PRO A 141 32.34 10.15 -33.05
N LEU A 142 33.49 10.31 -32.40
CA LEU A 142 34.14 11.61 -32.24
C LEU A 142 34.28 12.23 -33.63
N GLN A 143 33.63 13.38 -33.86
CA GLN A 143 33.85 14.17 -35.06
C GLN A 143 35.34 14.49 -35.14
N PRO A 144 36.03 14.22 -36.27
CA PRO A 144 37.44 14.54 -36.39
C PRO A 144 37.60 16.05 -36.24
N PHE A 145 38.46 16.46 -35.30
CA PHE A 145 38.88 17.85 -35.16
C PHE A 145 39.57 18.27 -36.47
N ASN A 146 38.85 18.98 -37.33
CA ASN A 146 39.45 19.60 -38.49
C ASN A 146 40.45 20.67 -38.03
N HIS A 147 41.68 20.52 -38.52
CA HIS A 147 42.82 21.37 -38.22
C HIS A 147 42.52 22.86 -38.39
N ILE A 148 42.94 23.61 -37.39
CA ILE A 148 43.13 25.07 -37.42
C ILE A 148 44.09 25.38 -38.58
N GLN A 149 43.63 26.11 -39.58
CA GLN A 149 44.52 26.76 -40.56
C GLN A 149 45.12 28.01 -39.90
N PRO A 150 46.46 28.20 -39.92
CA PRO A 150 47.06 29.45 -39.48
C PRO A 150 47.10 30.44 -40.66
N PHE A 151 46.57 31.64 -40.39
CA PHE A 151 46.66 32.92 -41.13
C PHE A 151 46.28 32.96 -42.62
#